data_AF-A0A9P9QSV1-F1
#
_entry.id   AF-A0A9P9QSV1-F1
#
_cell.length_a   1.000
_cell.length_b   1.000
_cell.length_c   1.000
_cell.angle_alpha   90.00
_cell.angle_beta   90.00
_cell.angle_gamma   90.00
#
_symmetry.space_group_name_H-M   'P 1'
#
loop_
_entity.id
_entity.type
_entity.pdbx_description
1 polymer ?
#
loop_
_entity_poly.entity_id
_entity_poly.type
_entity_poly.pdbx_seq_one_letter_code
_entity_poly.pdbx_strand_id
1 'polypeptide(L)'
;MDSSSLEKPLLSSTVCIRCRGRKKKCDRALPGCARCSKLQVQCHYDSQLYGVLYQSELVDAGTNQVVAILQAPNRNFFPELLSPYTFSWPQSSFLAHSGAPSVLNLDEQLTEQCWSIISRDGAEDGILSSCSLYFQFVHGWFPIISKESLLDQILQQRSSPKGEVAILVLAIHLVSQMYTKHPRDKGDLERLYYTAKGLSGNFLSTGRSSIEMVQAGLLLAFYEHSQALHDAAYQTLGACARMGYVLGFDKSLNEDVLSDPAAEGITARQRQVWWGVILLERISMLEYMDRRVPFAIKTPSPSDILPSEDGARIPVSCGLSQEGKWPIPSTVELSVSARIAQGAYLLSYVIDRVSVSKSTISSCAAAQLDASLRSYALDLLKPAGHSHLCWPYAICLSAILLLNRFEITVEPKPNEVHEKEAFQSRAALGLKSALQMMLDHMSETSSSSASEADLTAVPIWTLHRAQYAAVLSLDFGIVNDDIEWLSYIKTVKRMLTIFQARSNLASMILI
;
A
#
# COMPACT_ATOMS: atom_id res chain seq x y z
N MET A 1 -24.23 66.98 29.51
CA MET A 1 -23.00 67.35 30.24
C MET A 1 -22.44 66.07 30.80
N ASP A 2 -21.31 65.62 30.23
CA ASP A 2 -20.20 64.86 30.82
C ASP A 2 -20.55 63.70 31.79
N SER A 3 -20.03 62.47 31.67
CA SER A 3 -18.68 62.07 31.26
C SER A 3 -18.54 60.54 31.20
N SER A 4 -17.95 60.05 30.10
CA SER A 4 -17.01 58.92 29.95
C SER A 4 -17.33 57.53 30.52
N SER A 5 -17.86 56.64 29.68
CA SER A 5 -17.45 55.23 29.66
C SER A 5 -16.34 55.06 28.63
N LEU A 6 -15.08 55.29 29.03
CA LEU A 6 -13.92 55.01 28.21
C LEU A 6 -13.84 53.48 27.99
N GLU A 7 -14.34 53.01 26.84
CA GLU A 7 -14.01 51.69 26.33
C GLU A 7 -12.49 51.58 26.26
N LYS A 8 -11.90 50.71 27.09
CA LYS A 8 -10.45 50.50 27.08
C LYS A 8 -10.09 49.95 25.71
N PRO A 9 -9.19 50.60 24.95
CA PRO A 9 -8.79 50.08 23.65
C PRO A 9 -8.17 48.71 23.85
N LEU A 10 -8.56 47.74 23.01
CA LEU A 10 -7.90 46.45 22.95
C LEU A 10 -6.42 46.69 22.59
N LEU A 11 -5.52 46.24 23.48
CA LEU A 11 -4.09 46.41 23.31
C LEU A 11 -3.45 45.08 22.90
N SER A 12 -2.53 45.13 21.94
CA SER A 12 -1.67 43.99 21.64
C SER A 12 -0.61 43.81 22.73
N SER A 13 -0.29 42.55 23.04
CA SER A 13 0.81 42.20 23.94
C SER A 13 2.19 42.60 23.37
N THR A 14 2.29 42.74 22.05
CA THR A 14 3.55 43.08 21.36
C THR A 14 3.49 44.46 20.71
N VAL A 15 4.67 45.05 20.48
CA VAL A 15 4.79 46.29 19.68
C VAL A 15 4.62 45.92 18.20
N CYS A 16 3.80 46.67 17.46
CA CYS A 16 3.59 46.41 16.04
C CYS A 16 4.92 46.38 15.25
N ILE A 17 4.96 45.55 14.22
CA ILE A 17 6.17 45.22 13.44
C ILE A 17 6.84 46.49 12.89
N ARG A 18 6.05 47.46 12.41
CA ARG A 18 6.56 48.71 11.83
C ARG A 18 7.24 49.61 12.87
N CYS A 19 6.63 49.78 14.04
CA CYS A 19 7.23 50.56 15.12
C CYS A 19 8.45 49.86 15.72
N ARG A 20 8.41 48.52 15.81
CA ARG A 20 9.56 47.69 16.23
C ARG A 20 10.74 47.87 15.28
N GLY A 21 10.52 47.73 13.96
CA GLY A 21 11.57 47.89 12.94
C GLY A 21 12.14 49.32 12.85
N ARG A 22 11.31 50.35 13.07
CA ARG A 22 11.76 51.77 13.05
C ARG A 22 12.31 52.25 14.40
N LYS A 23 12.31 51.41 15.44
CA LYS A 23 12.69 51.76 16.82
C LYS A 23 11.96 53.02 17.33
N LYS A 24 10.64 53.08 17.13
CA LYS A 24 9.79 54.21 17.54
C LYS A 24 8.72 53.77 18.54
N LYS A 25 8.30 54.68 19.43
CA LYS A 25 7.25 54.44 20.45
C LYS A 25 5.93 54.02 19.79
N CYS A 26 5.31 52.98 20.33
CA CYS A 26 4.04 52.39 19.88
C CYS A 26 3.11 52.22 21.09
N ASP A 27 1.87 52.65 20.93
CA ASP A 27 0.78 52.59 21.90
C ASP A 27 0.04 51.25 21.91
N ARG A 28 0.34 50.34 20.96
CA ARG A 28 -0.17 48.96 20.88
C ARG A 28 -1.69 48.81 20.71
N ALA A 29 -2.42 49.88 20.37
CA ALA A 29 -3.85 49.81 20.08
C ALA A 29 -4.16 48.88 18.89
N LEU A 30 -5.23 48.10 19.01
CA LEU A 30 -5.84 47.32 17.94
C LEU A 30 -7.05 48.07 17.36
N PRO A 31 -7.34 47.94 16.05
CA PRO A 31 -6.61 47.13 15.06
C PRO A 31 -5.30 47.76 14.55
N GLY A 32 -5.00 49.01 14.91
CA GLY A 32 -3.75 49.68 14.53
C GLY A 32 -3.32 50.74 15.53
N CYS A 33 -2.01 50.86 15.75
CA CYS A 33 -1.45 51.82 16.70
C CYS A 33 -1.63 53.26 16.19
N ALA A 34 -1.82 54.24 17.09
CA ALA A 34 -2.11 55.62 16.73
C ALA A 34 -1.06 56.24 15.80
N ARG A 35 0.21 55.83 15.94
CA ARG A 35 1.30 56.30 15.07
C ARG A 35 1.17 55.80 13.63
N CYS A 36 0.84 54.52 13.43
CA CYS A 36 0.63 53.97 12.09
C CYS A 36 -0.64 54.54 11.46
N SER A 37 -1.70 54.74 12.25
CA SER A 37 -2.93 55.38 11.80
C SER A 37 -2.69 56.82 11.36
N LYS A 38 -1.94 57.61 12.12
CA LYS A 38 -1.60 59.01 11.76
C LYS A 38 -0.74 59.11 10.49
N LEU A 39 0.09 58.11 10.24
CA LEU A 39 0.91 58.02 9.03
C LEU A 39 0.18 57.36 7.86
N GLN A 40 -1.10 56.99 8.02
CA GLN A 40 -1.93 56.26 7.06
C GLN A 40 -1.23 55.06 6.43
N VAL A 41 -0.60 54.26 7.27
CA VAL A 41 0.17 53.09 6.86
C VAL A 41 -0.30 51.84 7.60
N GLN A 42 -0.21 50.70 6.93
CA GLN A 42 -0.67 49.43 7.48
C GLN A 42 0.09 49.05 8.76
N CYS A 43 -0.67 48.74 9.82
CA CYS A 43 -0.16 48.35 11.13
C CYS A 43 -0.38 46.85 11.33
N HIS A 44 0.69 46.10 11.53
CA HIS A 44 0.64 44.64 11.73
C HIS A 44 1.29 44.25 13.05
N TYR A 45 0.66 43.33 13.78
CA TYR A 45 1.21 42.68 14.96
C TYR A 45 1.55 41.23 14.60
N ASP A 46 2.55 40.65 15.27
CA ASP A 46 3.00 39.29 14.99
C ASP A 46 2.04 38.28 15.66
N SER A 47 1.38 37.43 14.85
CA SER A 47 0.22 36.62 15.28
C SER A 47 0.59 35.24 15.84
N GLN A 48 1.87 34.93 16.08
CA GLN A 48 2.29 33.54 16.31
C GLN A 48 2.25 33.02 17.76
N LEU A 49 1.61 33.70 18.71
CA LEU A 49 1.55 33.19 20.10
C LEU A 49 0.20 33.44 20.79
N TYR A 50 -0.90 32.92 20.25
CA TYR A 50 -2.10 32.63 21.05
C TYR A 50 -2.84 31.42 20.48
N GLY A 51 -2.46 30.23 20.95
CA GLY A 51 -3.47 29.23 21.27
C GLY A 51 -4.18 29.66 22.53
N VAL A 52 -5.48 29.38 22.60
CA VAL A 52 -6.34 29.15 23.79
C VAL A 52 -7.77 29.68 23.51
N LEU A 53 -8.69 28.70 23.52
CA LEU A 53 -10.13 28.75 23.81
C LEU A 53 -11.06 29.34 22.74
N TYR A 54 -11.83 28.45 22.11
CA TYR A 54 -13.25 28.74 21.91
C TYR A 54 -14.10 27.56 22.35
N GLN A 55 -14.81 27.77 23.46
CA GLN A 55 -15.99 27.02 23.87
C GLN A 55 -17.15 27.34 22.92
N SER A 56 -17.96 26.31 22.70
CA SER A 56 -19.26 26.31 22.03
C SER A 56 -20.25 27.33 22.61
N GLU A 57 -21.15 27.82 21.75
CA GLU A 57 -22.62 28.10 21.91
C GLU A 57 -23.02 29.29 21.02
N LEU A 58 -23.74 29.10 19.89
CA LEU A 58 -25.16 28.77 19.66
C LEU A 58 -26.04 30.03 19.38
N VAL A 59 -26.77 29.96 18.25
CA VAL A 59 -28.01 30.67 17.80
C VAL A 59 -27.95 32.20 17.56
N ASP A 60 -28.65 32.85 16.61
CA ASP A 60 -29.64 32.47 15.59
C ASP A 60 -29.76 33.58 14.51
N ALA A 61 -30.35 33.20 13.37
CA ALA A 61 -31.19 33.97 12.44
C ALA A 61 -30.65 35.23 11.70
N GLY A 62 -30.46 35.04 10.38
CA GLY A 62 -31.12 35.90 9.38
C GLY A 62 -30.28 37.02 8.77
N THR A 63 -29.65 36.76 7.61
CA THR A 63 -29.74 37.61 6.40
C THR A 63 -28.91 37.03 5.26
N ASN A 64 -29.55 36.87 4.09
CA ASN A 64 -28.90 36.53 2.83
C ASN A 64 -27.89 37.60 2.42
N GLN A 65 -26.61 37.24 2.28
CA GLN A 65 -25.70 37.88 1.32
C GLN A 65 -24.50 36.98 1.02
N VAL A 66 -24.47 36.45 -0.20
CA VAL A 66 -23.30 35.82 -0.81
C VAL A 66 -22.25 36.91 -1.02
N VAL A 67 -21.14 36.85 -0.29
CA VAL A 67 -19.94 37.64 -0.58
C VAL A 67 -18.74 36.70 -0.55
N ALA A 68 -18.20 36.44 -1.74
CA ALA A 68 -16.95 35.75 -1.95
C ALA A 68 -15.80 36.52 -1.28
N ILE A 69 -15.18 35.94 -0.25
CA ILE A 69 -13.99 36.51 0.38
C ILE A 69 -12.76 36.01 -0.39
N LEU A 70 -12.30 36.87 -1.29
CA LEU A 70 -10.96 36.82 -1.88
C LEU A 70 -9.92 36.97 -0.76
N GLN A 71 -9.26 35.86 -0.39
CA GLN A 71 -8.09 35.90 0.47
C GLN A 71 -6.86 36.30 -0.35
N ALA A 72 -6.36 37.52 -0.12
CA ALA A 72 -5.09 38.01 -0.65
C ALA A 72 -3.91 37.57 0.25
N PRO A 73 -2.70 37.42 -0.31
CA PRO A 73 -1.67 36.52 0.20
C PRO A 73 -0.61 37.21 1.07
N ASN A 74 -0.11 36.46 2.05
CA ASN A 74 1.01 36.81 2.92
C ASN A 74 2.32 36.79 2.11
N ARG A 75 3.06 37.91 2.08
CA ARG A 75 4.35 38.05 1.37
C ARG A 75 5.52 37.68 2.27
N ASN A 76 6.17 36.55 1.98
CA ASN A 76 7.53 36.25 2.43
C ASN A 76 8.56 37.00 1.58
N PHE A 77 9.66 37.38 2.23
CA PHE A 77 10.86 37.99 1.67
C PHE A 77 11.59 37.04 0.70
N PHE A 78 12.30 37.63 -0.27
CA PHE A 78 13.00 37.04 -1.45
C PHE A 78 12.15 36.89 -2.73
N PRO A 79 11.89 37.99 -3.48
CA PRO A 79 11.01 37.98 -4.65
C PRO A 79 11.62 37.44 -5.95
N GLU A 80 12.92 37.14 -6.00
CA GLU A 80 13.63 36.86 -7.27
C GLU A 80 14.13 35.40 -7.40
N LEU A 81 14.03 34.59 -6.34
CA LEU A 81 14.42 33.17 -6.36
C LEU A 81 13.28 32.22 -5.92
N LEU A 82 12.10 32.75 -5.64
CA LEU A 82 10.89 31.99 -5.29
C LEU A 82 9.72 32.49 -6.14
N SER A 83 9.84 32.35 -7.47
CA SER A 83 8.63 32.10 -8.25
C SER A 83 8.02 30.83 -7.67
N PRO A 84 6.76 30.81 -7.22
CA PRO A 84 6.10 29.54 -7.01
C PRO A 84 6.16 28.86 -8.36
N TYR A 85 6.87 27.73 -8.45
CA TYR A 85 6.54 26.75 -9.47
C TYR A 85 5.07 26.41 -9.19
N THR A 86 4.17 27.16 -9.81
CA THR A 86 2.94 26.57 -10.31
C THR A 86 3.44 25.38 -11.09
N PHE A 87 3.24 24.19 -10.53
CA PHE A 87 3.04 23.03 -11.37
C PHE A 87 1.77 23.36 -12.15
N SER A 88 1.92 24.19 -13.18
CA SER A 88 0.98 24.21 -14.27
C SER A 88 0.95 22.77 -14.71
N TRP A 89 -0.21 22.12 -14.56
CA TRP A 89 -0.52 20.94 -15.36
C TRP A 89 0.09 21.18 -16.74
N PRO A 90 0.96 20.29 -17.26
CA PRO A 90 1.41 20.45 -18.63
C PRO A 90 0.12 20.50 -19.46
N GLN A 91 -0.22 21.70 -19.95
CA GLN A 91 -1.14 21.79 -21.07
C GLN A 91 -0.49 20.95 -22.15
N SER A 92 -1.26 20.02 -22.70
CA SER A 92 -0.84 19.23 -23.84
C SER A 92 -0.21 20.18 -24.86
N SER A 93 1.10 20.09 -25.05
CA SER A 93 1.86 20.92 -26.00
C SER A 93 1.60 20.52 -27.46
N PHE A 94 0.46 19.88 -27.73
CA PHE A 94 0.02 19.46 -29.04
C PHE A 94 -1.21 20.27 -29.42
N LEU A 95 -1.00 21.52 -29.85
CA LEU A 95 -1.96 22.17 -30.74
C LEU A 95 -1.89 21.45 -32.08
N ALA A 96 -2.77 20.47 -32.29
CA ALA A 96 -2.93 19.82 -33.57
C ALA A 96 -3.26 20.90 -34.63
N HIS A 97 -2.36 21.11 -35.58
CA HIS A 97 -2.66 21.89 -36.77
C HIS A 97 -3.74 21.15 -37.55
N SER A 98 -4.87 21.81 -37.78
CA SER A 98 -5.96 21.32 -38.61
C SER A 98 -5.43 21.02 -40.02
N GLY A 99 -5.36 19.73 -40.38
CA GLY A 99 -4.93 19.26 -41.69
C GLY A 99 -3.81 18.19 -41.71
N ALA A 100 -3.27 17.77 -40.56
CA ALA A 100 -2.34 16.65 -40.50
C ALA A 100 -3.07 15.30 -40.63
N PRO A 101 -2.45 14.25 -41.22
CA PRO A 101 -3.01 12.89 -41.19
C PRO A 101 -3.37 12.53 -39.75
N SER A 102 -4.56 11.96 -39.54
CA SER A 102 -5.07 11.64 -38.21
C SER A 102 -4.11 10.66 -37.52
N VAL A 103 -3.19 11.18 -36.73
CA VAL A 103 -2.50 10.41 -35.69
C VAL A 103 -3.65 9.87 -34.82
N LEU A 104 -3.81 8.56 -34.78
CA LEU A 104 -4.83 7.92 -33.94
C LEU A 104 -4.74 8.51 -32.53
N ASN A 105 -5.90 8.71 -31.89
CA ASN A 105 -5.92 9.04 -30.48
C ASN A 105 -5.12 7.94 -29.75
N LEU A 106 -4.18 8.31 -28.87
CA LEU A 106 -3.33 7.36 -28.15
C LEU A 106 -4.18 6.27 -27.47
N ASP A 107 -5.35 6.63 -26.94
CA ASP A 107 -6.25 5.69 -26.28
C ASP A 107 -6.85 4.69 -27.28
N GLU A 108 -7.25 5.12 -28.49
CA GLU A 108 -7.68 4.23 -29.56
C GLU A 108 -6.56 3.28 -29.99
N GLN A 109 -5.35 3.81 -30.19
CA GLN A 109 -4.19 3.01 -30.60
C GLN A 109 -3.85 1.95 -29.56
N LEU A 110 -3.83 2.31 -28.28
CA LEU A 110 -3.52 1.39 -27.19
C LEU A 110 -4.62 0.33 -27.03
N THR A 111 -5.89 0.73 -27.12
CA THR A 111 -7.03 -0.20 -27.05
C THR A 111 -6.96 -1.22 -28.18
N GLU A 112 -6.80 -0.79 -29.43
CA GLU A 112 -6.69 -1.69 -30.59
C GLU A 112 -5.50 -2.64 -30.47
N GLN A 113 -4.33 -2.15 -30.05
CA GLN A 113 -3.15 -3.00 -29.87
C GLN A 113 -3.36 -4.04 -28.76
N CYS A 114 -3.87 -3.64 -27.60
CA CYS A 114 -4.13 -4.56 -26.49
C CYS A 114 -5.17 -5.63 -26.89
N TRP A 115 -6.26 -5.24 -27.55
CA TRP A 115 -7.32 -6.17 -27.98
C TRP A 115 -6.77 -7.14 -29.02
N SER A 116 -6.02 -6.63 -30.01
CA SER A 116 -5.37 -7.47 -31.02
C SER A 116 -4.44 -8.51 -30.40
N ILE A 117 -3.64 -8.12 -29.40
CA ILE A 117 -2.75 -9.06 -28.69
C ILE A 117 -3.58 -10.15 -28.01
N ILE A 118 -4.59 -9.78 -27.22
CA ILE A 118 -5.39 -10.75 -26.45
C ILE A 118 -6.19 -11.67 -27.38
N SER A 119 -6.77 -11.13 -28.46
CA SER A 119 -7.53 -11.90 -29.44
C SER A 119 -6.67 -12.85 -30.27
N ARG A 120 -5.39 -12.53 -30.48
CA ARG A 120 -4.45 -13.47 -31.13
C ARG A 120 -3.98 -14.57 -30.19
N ASP A 121 -4.07 -14.32 -28.88
CA ASP A 121 -3.58 -15.22 -27.84
C ASP A 121 -4.65 -16.20 -27.33
N GLY A 122 -5.91 -15.80 -27.35
CA GLY A 122 -7.07 -16.62 -26.98
C GLY A 122 -7.93 -17.01 -28.18
N ALA A 123 -8.66 -18.13 -28.09
CA ALA A 123 -9.85 -18.35 -28.92
C ALA A 123 -10.89 -17.23 -28.67
N GLU A 124 -11.97 -17.16 -29.46
CA GLU A 124 -12.93 -16.03 -29.60
C GLU A 124 -13.31 -15.24 -28.31
N ASP A 125 -13.22 -15.82 -27.10
CA ASP A 125 -13.50 -15.20 -25.79
C ASP A 125 -12.27 -14.88 -24.90
N GLY A 126 -11.08 -14.65 -25.47
CA GLY A 126 -9.80 -14.48 -24.74
C GLY A 126 -9.83 -13.49 -23.56
N ILE A 127 -10.54 -12.36 -23.68
CA ILE A 127 -10.70 -11.35 -22.63
C ILE A 127 -11.50 -11.89 -21.44
N LEU A 128 -12.69 -12.47 -21.69
CA LEU A 128 -13.59 -12.96 -20.65
C LEU A 128 -12.99 -14.19 -19.93
N SER A 129 -12.32 -15.06 -20.68
CA SER A 129 -11.56 -16.18 -20.12
C SER A 129 -10.45 -15.70 -19.17
N SER A 130 -9.69 -14.69 -19.58
CA SER A 130 -8.63 -14.10 -18.76
C SER A 130 -9.17 -13.46 -17.48
N CYS A 131 -10.27 -12.71 -17.58
CA CYS A 131 -10.94 -12.14 -16.41
C CYS A 131 -11.43 -13.24 -15.47
N SER A 132 -12.00 -14.31 -16.01
CA SER A 132 -12.50 -15.44 -15.21
C SER A 132 -11.39 -16.10 -14.40
N LEU A 133 -10.24 -16.38 -15.02
CA LEU A 133 -9.06 -16.92 -14.34
C LEU A 133 -8.52 -15.96 -13.27
N TYR A 134 -8.47 -14.65 -13.55
CA TYR A 134 -8.05 -13.66 -12.56
C TYR A 134 -8.96 -13.65 -11.33
N PHE A 135 -10.29 -13.59 -11.52
CA PHE A 135 -11.24 -13.58 -10.40
C PHE A 135 -11.25 -14.90 -9.64
N GLN A 136 -10.92 -16.01 -10.30
CA GLN A 136 -10.81 -17.32 -9.66
C GLN A 136 -9.54 -17.44 -8.82
N PHE A 137 -8.38 -17.02 -9.32
CA PHE A 137 -7.08 -17.38 -8.72
C PHE A 137 -6.32 -16.22 -8.06
N VAL A 138 -6.62 -14.98 -8.41
CA VAL A 138 -5.86 -13.81 -7.93
C VAL A 138 -6.71 -12.92 -7.02
N HIS A 139 -7.95 -12.66 -7.41
CA HIS A 139 -8.81 -11.70 -6.71
C HIS A 139 -9.01 -12.02 -5.23
N GLY A 140 -9.14 -13.30 -4.85
CA GLY A 140 -9.40 -13.70 -3.46
C GLY A 140 -8.32 -13.25 -2.45
N TRP A 141 -7.06 -13.16 -2.86
CA TRP A 141 -5.96 -12.68 -2.01
C TRP A 141 -5.45 -11.29 -2.42
N PHE A 142 -5.77 -10.85 -3.63
CA PHE A 142 -5.39 -9.54 -4.15
C PHE A 142 -6.58 -8.79 -4.79
N PRO A 143 -7.59 -8.40 -3.98
CA PRO A 143 -8.85 -7.85 -4.48
C PRO A 143 -8.72 -6.37 -4.81
N ILE A 144 -7.88 -6.01 -5.78
CA ILE A 144 -7.66 -4.61 -6.18
C ILE A 144 -8.60 -4.12 -7.28
N ILE A 145 -9.41 -5.01 -7.87
CA ILE A 145 -10.29 -4.72 -9.02
C ILE A 145 -11.71 -5.21 -8.71
N SER A 146 -12.70 -4.33 -8.91
CA SER A 146 -14.13 -4.71 -8.85
C SER A 146 -14.56 -5.39 -10.14
N LYS A 147 -15.20 -6.55 -10.01
CA LYS A 147 -15.68 -7.35 -11.15
C LYS A 147 -16.72 -6.61 -11.99
N GLU A 148 -17.72 -6.03 -11.34
CA GLU A 148 -18.81 -5.31 -12.00
C GLU A 148 -18.27 -4.10 -12.77
N SER A 149 -17.47 -3.26 -12.09
CA SER A 149 -16.88 -2.07 -12.70
C SER A 149 -15.98 -2.41 -13.89
N LEU A 150 -15.19 -3.50 -13.82
CA LEU A 150 -14.33 -3.91 -14.92
C LEU A 150 -15.13 -4.35 -16.14
N LEU A 151 -16.17 -5.17 -15.94
CA LEU A 151 -17.01 -5.67 -17.04
C LEU A 151 -17.73 -4.51 -17.75
N ASP A 152 -18.26 -3.55 -16.99
CA ASP A 152 -18.88 -2.34 -17.54
C ASP A 152 -17.87 -1.52 -18.36
N GLN A 153 -16.65 -1.33 -17.84
CA GLN A 153 -15.58 -0.62 -18.54
C GLN A 153 -15.17 -1.32 -19.84
N ILE A 154 -15.11 -2.66 -19.85
CA ILE A 154 -14.80 -3.46 -21.04
C ILE A 154 -15.90 -3.28 -22.10
N LEU A 155 -17.17 -3.31 -21.72
CA LEU A 155 -18.29 -3.10 -22.64
C LEU A 155 -18.24 -1.70 -23.27
N GLN A 156 -17.87 -0.69 -22.48
CA GLN A 156 -17.75 0.70 -22.93
C GLN A 156 -16.57 0.94 -23.90
N GLN A 157 -15.55 0.08 -23.93
CA GLN A 157 -14.38 0.25 -24.80
C GLN A 157 -14.72 0.35 -26.29
N ARG A 158 -15.81 -0.29 -26.74
CA ARG A 158 -16.24 -0.22 -28.16
C ARG A 158 -16.72 1.17 -28.58
N SER A 159 -17.26 1.95 -27.64
CA SER A 159 -17.83 3.27 -27.92
C SER A 159 -16.96 4.42 -27.41
N SER A 160 -16.17 4.17 -26.36
CA SER A 160 -15.26 5.14 -25.74
C SER A 160 -13.97 4.42 -25.32
N PRO A 161 -13.00 4.26 -26.23
CA PRO A 161 -11.74 3.58 -25.95
C PRO A 161 -10.93 4.37 -24.93
N LYS A 162 -10.36 3.65 -23.94
CA LYS A 162 -9.50 4.20 -22.89
C LYS A 162 -8.25 3.34 -22.76
N GLY A 163 -7.09 3.92 -23.05
CA GLY A 163 -5.82 3.20 -23.06
C GLY A 163 -5.49 2.57 -21.71
N GLU A 164 -5.81 3.24 -20.60
CA GLU A 164 -5.58 2.75 -19.25
C GLU A 164 -6.38 1.48 -18.90
N VAL A 165 -7.65 1.43 -19.31
CA VAL A 165 -8.50 0.23 -19.15
C VAL A 165 -7.93 -0.88 -20.01
N ALA A 166 -7.49 -0.55 -21.21
CA ALA A 166 -6.97 -1.56 -22.11
C ALA A 166 -5.67 -2.21 -21.62
N ILE A 167 -4.77 -1.40 -21.07
CA ILE A 167 -3.53 -1.85 -20.42
C ILE A 167 -3.85 -2.68 -19.18
N LEU A 168 -4.87 -2.31 -18.39
CA LEU A 168 -5.32 -3.11 -17.25
C LEU A 168 -5.79 -4.51 -17.70
N VAL A 169 -6.62 -4.59 -18.73
CA VAL A 169 -7.09 -5.88 -19.27
C VAL A 169 -5.94 -6.72 -19.83
N LEU A 170 -4.95 -6.10 -20.48
CA LEU A 170 -3.75 -6.79 -20.93
C LEU A 170 -2.90 -7.31 -19.75
N ALA A 171 -2.79 -6.57 -18.65
CA ALA A 171 -2.09 -7.01 -17.45
C ALA A 171 -2.84 -8.16 -16.74
N ILE A 172 -4.17 -8.12 -16.71
CA ILE A 172 -5.03 -9.24 -16.26
C ILE A 172 -4.75 -10.47 -17.12
N HIS A 173 -4.70 -10.30 -18.44
CA HIS A 173 -4.41 -11.38 -19.38
C HIS A 173 -3.02 -11.97 -19.18
N LEU A 174 -1.99 -11.16 -18.96
CA LEU A 174 -0.63 -11.64 -18.66
C LEU A 174 -0.61 -12.52 -17.40
N VAL A 175 -1.20 -12.05 -16.31
CA VAL A 175 -1.23 -12.79 -15.04
C VAL A 175 -2.08 -14.05 -15.16
N SER A 176 -3.19 -14.01 -15.91
CA SER A 176 -4.05 -15.19 -16.11
C SER A 176 -3.34 -16.33 -16.84
N GLN A 177 -2.34 -16.03 -17.69
CA GLN A 177 -1.52 -17.04 -18.37
C GLN A 177 -0.72 -17.91 -17.40
N MET A 178 -0.50 -17.47 -16.16
CA MET A 178 0.16 -18.29 -15.14
C MET A 178 -0.76 -19.40 -14.60
N TYR A 179 -2.08 -19.30 -14.82
CA TYR A 179 -3.10 -20.19 -14.26
C TYR A 179 -3.84 -20.99 -15.33
N THR A 180 -3.38 -20.96 -16.58
CA THR A 180 -3.94 -21.79 -17.64
C THR A 180 -3.64 -23.26 -17.38
N LYS A 181 -4.58 -24.13 -17.80
CA LYS A 181 -4.44 -25.59 -17.67
C LYS A 181 -3.16 -26.10 -18.32
N HIS A 182 -2.81 -25.53 -19.48
CA HIS A 182 -1.58 -25.84 -20.19
C HIS A 182 -0.61 -24.66 -20.05
N PRO A 183 0.58 -24.87 -19.45
CA PRO A 183 1.60 -23.84 -19.39
C PRO A 183 1.95 -23.36 -20.79
N ARG A 184 2.02 -22.05 -20.95
CA ARG A 184 2.55 -21.43 -22.15
C ARG A 184 4.07 -21.61 -22.24
N ASP A 185 4.61 -21.56 -23.45
CA ASP A 185 6.05 -21.42 -23.65
C ASP A 185 6.60 -20.17 -22.91
N LYS A 186 7.75 -20.32 -22.25
CA LYS A 186 8.34 -19.24 -21.44
C LYS A 186 8.74 -18.04 -22.28
N GLY A 187 9.26 -18.24 -23.49
CA GLY A 187 9.67 -17.16 -24.38
C GLY A 187 8.47 -16.39 -24.93
N ASP A 188 7.36 -17.07 -25.20
CA ASP A 188 6.11 -16.39 -25.57
C ASP A 188 5.55 -15.54 -24.42
N LEU A 189 5.54 -16.08 -23.20
CA LEU A 189 5.06 -15.37 -22.02
C LEU A 189 5.94 -14.16 -21.69
N GLU A 190 7.26 -14.29 -21.84
CA GLU A 190 8.21 -13.20 -21.68
C GLU A 190 7.99 -12.08 -22.72
N ARG A 191 7.72 -12.45 -23.98
CA ARG A 191 7.35 -11.48 -25.03
C ARG A 191 6.05 -10.74 -24.71
N LEU A 192 5.04 -11.46 -24.19
CA LEU A 192 3.79 -10.85 -23.74
C LEU A 192 4.05 -9.84 -22.60
N TYR A 193 4.88 -10.21 -21.64
CA TYR A 193 5.29 -9.32 -20.54
C TYR A 193 5.95 -8.04 -21.04
N TYR A 194 7.00 -8.14 -21.87
CA TYR A 194 7.70 -6.94 -22.36
C TYR A 194 6.79 -6.06 -23.23
N THR A 195 5.86 -6.67 -23.96
CA THR A 195 4.85 -5.93 -24.73
C THR A 195 3.92 -5.17 -23.79
N ALA A 196 3.33 -5.83 -22.79
CA ALA A 196 2.46 -5.19 -21.80
C ALA A 196 3.20 -4.08 -21.02
N LYS A 197 4.46 -4.35 -20.64
CA LYS A 197 5.34 -3.40 -19.96
C LYS A 197 5.65 -2.18 -20.82
N GLY A 198 5.95 -2.38 -22.10
CA GLY A 198 6.23 -1.31 -23.06
C GLY A 198 5.01 -0.42 -23.30
N LEU A 199 3.82 -1.01 -23.46
CA LEU A 199 2.57 -0.28 -23.63
C LEU A 199 2.21 0.53 -22.37
N SER A 200 2.38 -0.07 -21.19
CA SER A 200 2.24 0.64 -19.91
C SER A 200 3.23 1.80 -19.79
N GLY A 201 4.50 1.58 -20.14
CA GLY A 201 5.54 2.62 -20.15
C GLY A 201 5.23 3.77 -21.12
N ASN A 202 4.70 3.46 -22.31
CA ASN A 202 4.25 4.45 -23.28
C ASN A 202 3.13 5.32 -22.69
N PHE A 203 2.11 4.71 -22.07
CA PHE A 203 1.07 5.48 -21.39
C PHE A 203 1.62 6.34 -20.25
N LEU A 204 2.48 5.78 -19.39
CA LEU A 204 3.09 6.51 -18.27
C LEU A 204 3.91 7.72 -18.72
N SER A 205 4.52 7.67 -19.91
CA SER A 205 5.29 8.80 -20.47
C SER A 205 4.42 10.05 -20.72
N THR A 206 3.10 9.90 -20.80
CA THR A 206 2.16 11.03 -20.93
C THR A 206 1.95 11.80 -19.62
N GLY A 207 2.38 11.24 -18.48
CA GLY A 207 2.13 11.79 -17.14
C GLY A 207 0.70 11.60 -16.64
N ARG A 208 -0.20 10.98 -17.42
CA ARG A 208 -1.57 10.63 -16.99
C ARG A 208 -1.51 9.53 -15.93
N SER A 209 -2.24 9.72 -14.84
CA SER A 209 -2.38 8.74 -13.74
C SER A 209 -3.86 8.41 -13.55
N SER A 210 -4.17 7.12 -13.39
CA SER A 210 -5.53 6.64 -13.11
C SER A 210 -5.47 5.43 -12.17
N ILE A 211 -6.62 5.06 -11.59
CA ILE A 211 -6.72 3.85 -10.76
C ILE A 211 -6.39 2.59 -11.57
N GLU A 212 -6.82 2.53 -12.83
CA GLU A 212 -6.56 1.42 -13.75
C GLU A 212 -5.06 1.27 -14.03
N MET A 213 -4.32 2.37 -14.16
CA MET A 213 -2.86 2.31 -14.31
C MET A 213 -2.15 1.83 -13.06
N VAL A 214 -2.63 2.21 -11.86
CA VAL A 214 -2.10 1.65 -10.60
C VAL A 214 -2.39 0.16 -10.51
N GLN A 215 -3.63 -0.26 -10.80
CA GLN A 215 -4.01 -1.68 -10.81
C GLN A 215 -3.20 -2.48 -11.84
N ALA A 216 -3.04 -1.98 -13.06
CA ALA A 216 -2.25 -2.63 -14.10
C ALA A 216 -0.78 -2.76 -13.69
N GLY A 217 -0.20 -1.70 -13.12
CA GLY A 217 1.15 -1.72 -12.59
C GLY A 217 1.33 -2.71 -11.45
N LEU A 218 0.34 -2.86 -10.56
CA LEU A 218 0.37 -3.88 -9.50
C LEU A 218 0.34 -5.31 -10.07
N LEU A 219 -0.45 -5.56 -11.12
CA LEU A 219 -0.47 -6.87 -11.78
C LEU A 219 0.85 -7.17 -12.52
N LEU A 220 1.44 -6.16 -13.17
CA LEU A 220 2.79 -6.27 -13.75
C LEU A 220 3.85 -6.56 -12.70
N ALA A 221 3.83 -5.85 -11.56
CA ALA A 221 4.75 -6.08 -10.46
C ALA A 221 4.58 -7.47 -9.85
N PHE A 222 3.34 -7.97 -9.77
CA PHE A 222 3.08 -9.34 -9.30
C PHE A 222 3.66 -10.38 -10.26
N TYR A 223 3.48 -10.20 -11.57
CA TYR A 223 4.13 -11.05 -12.57
C TYR A 223 5.65 -10.98 -12.45
N GLU A 224 6.24 -9.78 -12.37
CA GLU A 224 7.68 -9.56 -12.24
C GLU A 224 8.24 -10.27 -11.00
N HIS A 225 7.57 -10.14 -9.85
CA HIS A 225 7.92 -10.86 -8.63
C HIS A 225 7.87 -12.38 -8.84
N SER A 226 6.79 -12.87 -9.47
CA SER A 226 6.61 -14.30 -9.78
C SER A 226 7.65 -14.85 -10.76
N GLN A 227 8.26 -14.00 -11.59
CA GLN A 227 9.35 -14.38 -12.48
C GLN A 227 10.74 -14.09 -11.92
N ALA A 228 10.85 -13.75 -10.63
CA ALA A 228 12.11 -13.34 -10.00
C ALA A 228 12.78 -12.11 -10.66
N LEU A 229 12.01 -11.28 -11.37
CA LEU A 229 12.44 -10.01 -11.96
C LEU A 229 12.36 -8.91 -10.90
N HIS A 230 13.10 -9.12 -9.82
CA HIS A 230 12.97 -8.36 -8.59
C HIS A 230 13.24 -6.84 -8.81
N ASP A 231 14.21 -6.47 -9.65
CA ASP A 231 14.61 -5.06 -9.83
C ASP A 231 13.53 -4.32 -10.65
N ALA A 232 12.92 -5.02 -11.61
CA ALA A 232 11.77 -4.53 -12.36
C ALA A 232 10.57 -4.34 -11.42
N ALA A 233 10.26 -5.33 -10.57
CA ALA A 233 9.17 -5.24 -9.59
C ALA A 233 9.33 -4.03 -8.67
N TYR A 234 10.54 -3.77 -8.17
CA TYR A 234 10.86 -2.59 -7.37
C TYR A 234 10.52 -1.27 -8.09
N GLN A 235 10.96 -1.14 -9.35
CA GLN A 235 10.70 0.07 -10.15
C GLN A 235 9.21 0.26 -10.43
N THR A 236 8.50 -0.82 -10.77
CA THR A 236 7.06 -0.82 -11.04
C THR A 236 6.26 -0.41 -9.81
N LEU A 237 6.55 -1.01 -8.66
CA LEU A 237 5.90 -0.68 -7.40
C LEU A 237 6.15 0.78 -7.00
N GLY A 238 7.38 1.28 -7.20
CA GLY A 238 7.69 2.69 -7.02
C GLY A 238 6.85 3.61 -7.91
N ALA A 239 6.58 3.21 -9.16
CA ALA A 239 5.68 3.97 -10.05
C ALA A 239 4.23 3.92 -9.57
N CYS A 240 3.73 2.75 -9.15
CA CYS A 240 2.39 2.60 -8.56
C CYS A 240 2.22 3.48 -7.31
N ALA A 241 3.20 3.48 -6.40
CA ALA A 241 3.17 4.30 -5.20
C ALA A 241 3.11 5.79 -5.53
N ARG A 242 3.94 6.27 -6.48
CA ARG A 242 3.92 7.67 -6.93
C ARG A 242 2.60 8.07 -7.58
N MET A 243 2.03 7.21 -8.43
CA MET A 243 0.68 7.45 -8.98
C MET A 243 -0.38 7.50 -7.88
N GLY A 244 -0.31 6.58 -6.91
CA GLY A 244 -1.22 6.58 -5.75
C GLY A 244 -1.14 7.86 -4.93
N TYR A 245 0.07 8.39 -4.68
CA TYR A 245 0.25 9.69 -4.02
C TYR A 245 -0.33 10.86 -4.83
N VAL A 246 -0.13 10.88 -6.14
CA VAL A 246 -0.70 11.91 -7.03
C VAL A 246 -2.23 11.87 -7.02
N LEU A 247 -2.80 10.66 -6.95
CA LEU A 247 -4.25 10.43 -6.90
C LEU A 247 -4.85 10.56 -5.49
N GLY A 248 -4.02 10.75 -4.45
CA GLY A 248 -4.45 10.90 -3.05
C GLY A 248 -4.87 9.60 -2.37
N PHE A 249 -4.45 8.43 -2.87
CA PHE A 249 -4.83 7.13 -2.32
C PHE A 249 -4.32 6.93 -0.89
N ASP A 250 -3.18 7.53 -0.54
CA ASP A 250 -2.63 7.48 0.82
C ASP A 250 -3.54 8.16 1.85
N LYS A 251 -4.29 9.18 1.42
CA LYS A 251 -5.21 9.92 2.28
C LYS A 251 -6.49 9.15 2.59
N SER A 252 -6.86 8.18 1.76
CA SER A 252 -8.02 7.31 1.96
C SER A 252 -7.96 6.48 3.26
N LEU A 253 -6.78 6.36 3.87
CA LEU A 253 -6.54 5.70 5.14
C LEU A 253 -6.99 6.53 6.36
N ASN A 254 -7.09 7.85 6.23
CA ASN A 254 -7.30 8.75 7.38
C ASN A 254 -8.35 9.86 7.15
N GLU A 255 -8.72 10.18 5.91
CA GLU A 255 -9.69 11.25 5.64
C GLU A 255 -11.10 10.88 6.12
N ASP A 256 -11.65 11.67 7.04
CA ASP A 256 -13.08 11.68 7.39
C ASP A 256 -13.85 12.31 6.23
N VAL A 257 -14.37 11.46 5.35
CA VAL A 257 -15.20 11.90 4.24
C VAL A 257 -16.47 12.54 4.82
N LEU A 258 -16.70 13.81 4.47
CA LEU A 258 -17.95 14.51 4.74
C LEU A 258 -19.11 13.76 4.03
N SER A 259 -19.89 13.00 4.80
CA SER A 259 -21.28 12.50 4.62
C SER A 259 -21.88 12.22 3.22
N ASP A 260 -21.10 12.13 2.13
CA ASP A 260 -21.59 11.75 0.79
C ASP A 260 -21.29 10.26 0.50
N PRO A 261 -22.32 9.40 0.42
CA PRO A 261 -22.17 7.98 0.13
C PRO A 261 -21.47 7.68 -1.21
N ALA A 262 -21.63 8.55 -2.21
CA ALA A 262 -20.98 8.36 -3.51
C ALA A 262 -19.45 8.58 -3.42
N ALA A 263 -19.04 9.58 -2.64
CA ALA A 263 -17.63 9.84 -2.34
C ALA A 263 -17.02 8.74 -1.47
N GLU A 264 -17.81 8.13 -0.59
CA GLU A 264 -17.38 7.01 0.26
C GLU A 264 -17.05 5.76 -0.56
N GLY A 265 -17.90 5.38 -1.52
CA GLY A 265 -17.62 4.23 -2.40
C GLY A 265 -16.38 4.43 -3.30
N ILE A 266 -16.09 5.66 -3.71
CA ILE A 266 -14.85 5.99 -4.44
C ILE A 266 -13.64 5.83 -3.50
N THR A 267 -13.71 6.42 -2.31
CA THR A 267 -12.64 6.37 -1.31
C THR A 267 -12.33 4.95 -0.87
N ALA A 268 -13.35 4.10 -0.68
CA ALA A 268 -13.19 2.69 -0.35
C ALA A 268 -12.41 1.93 -1.44
N ARG A 269 -12.72 2.16 -2.72
CA ARG A 269 -11.97 1.56 -3.85
C ARG A 269 -10.52 2.02 -3.88
N GLN A 270 -10.26 3.31 -3.67
CA GLN A 270 -8.90 3.85 -3.59
C GLN A 270 -8.11 3.23 -2.44
N ARG A 271 -8.75 3.11 -1.26
CA ARG A 271 -8.18 2.47 -0.08
C ARG A 271 -7.81 1.02 -0.34
N GLN A 272 -8.68 0.28 -1.02
CA GLN A 272 -8.44 -1.11 -1.36
C GLN A 272 -7.25 -1.28 -2.31
N VAL A 273 -7.14 -0.42 -3.33
CA VAL A 273 -5.96 -0.40 -4.21
C VAL A 273 -4.70 0.00 -3.43
N TRP A 274 -4.79 0.99 -2.53
CA TRP A 274 -3.66 1.44 -1.72
C TRP A 274 -3.08 0.35 -0.82
N TRP A 275 -3.95 -0.40 -0.13
CA TRP A 275 -3.54 -1.58 0.62
C TRP A 275 -2.91 -2.64 -0.27
N GLY A 276 -3.36 -2.76 -1.53
CA GLY A 276 -2.70 -3.58 -2.55
C GLY A 276 -1.26 -3.14 -2.85
N VAL A 277 -1.00 -1.83 -2.95
CA VAL A 277 0.36 -1.29 -3.12
C VAL A 277 1.23 -1.60 -1.90
N ILE A 278 0.71 -1.37 -0.68
CA ILE A 278 1.41 -1.67 0.57
C ILE A 278 1.79 -3.16 0.60
N LEU A 279 0.80 -4.04 0.44
CA LEU A 279 0.95 -5.49 0.49
C LEU A 279 2.05 -5.99 -0.45
N LEU A 280 1.96 -5.62 -1.73
CA LEU A 280 2.85 -6.15 -2.75
C LEU A 280 4.28 -5.59 -2.60
N GLU A 281 4.43 -4.33 -2.16
CA GLU A 281 5.74 -3.80 -1.77
C GLU A 281 6.34 -4.58 -0.61
N ARG A 282 5.57 -4.84 0.47
CA ARG A 282 6.09 -5.61 1.62
C ARG A 282 6.50 -7.02 1.22
N ILE A 283 5.68 -7.75 0.47
CA ILE A 283 5.99 -9.14 0.07
C ILE A 283 7.18 -9.19 -0.90
N SER A 284 7.22 -8.29 -1.89
CA SER A 284 8.28 -8.30 -2.91
C SER A 284 9.63 -7.89 -2.35
N MET A 285 9.65 -6.96 -1.39
CA MET A 285 10.88 -6.45 -0.79
C MET A 285 11.53 -7.41 0.20
N LEU A 286 10.85 -8.49 0.61
CA LEU A 286 11.48 -9.54 1.43
C LEU A 286 12.68 -10.19 0.74
N GLU A 287 12.67 -10.26 -0.60
CA GLU A 287 13.81 -10.75 -1.41
C GLU A 287 14.99 -9.77 -1.44
N TYR A 288 14.78 -8.55 -0.96
CA TYR A 288 15.71 -7.41 -1.05
C TYR A 288 16.26 -6.93 0.28
N MET A 289 15.92 -7.58 1.38
CA MET A 289 16.27 -7.09 2.72
C MET A 289 17.79 -6.88 2.89
N ASP A 290 18.62 -7.70 2.26
CA ASP A 290 20.09 -7.55 2.33
C ASP A 290 20.61 -6.29 1.61
N ARG A 291 19.91 -5.82 0.57
CA ARG A 291 20.29 -4.62 -0.20
C ARG A 291 19.86 -3.31 0.48
N ARG A 292 18.92 -3.37 1.44
CA ARG A 292 18.42 -2.21 2.22
C ARG A 292 17.99 -1.03 1.35
N VAL A 293 17.34 -1.31 0.23
CA VAL A 293 16.76 -0.27 -0.64
C VAL A 293 15.58 0.40 0.08
N PRO A 294 15.38 1.72 -0.09
CA PRO A 294 14.28 2.42 0.56
C PRO A 294 12.94 2.01 -0.04
N PHE A 295 11.93 1.92 0.81
CA PHE A 295 10.56 1.63 0.42
C PHE A 295 9.92 2.93 -0.10
N ALA A 296 9.05 2.82 -1.10
CA ALA A 296 8.33 3.96 -1.61
C ALA A 296 7.20 4.40 -0.66
N ILE A 297 6.66 3.46 0.12
CA ILE A 297 5.51 3.68 1.00
C ILE A 297 5.94 3.66 2.46
N LYS A 298 5.52 4.67 3.22
CA LYS A 298 5.72 4.73 4.67
C LYS A 298 4.97 3.61 5.40
N THR A 299 5.46 3.23 6.58
CA THR A 299 4.79 2.27 7.45
C THR A 299 3.41 2.80 7.90
N PRO A 300 2.34 2.00 7.77
CA PRO A 300 1.00 2.44 8.17
C PRO A 300 0.88 2.67 9.69
N SER A 301 0.06 3.64 10.05
CA SER A 301 -0.30 3.98 11.44
C SER A 301 -1.31 2.97 12.00
N PRO A 302 -1.31 2.70 13.32
CA PRO A 302 -2.34 1.88 13.96
C PRO A 302 -3.78 2.37 13.74
N SER A 303 -3.97 3.67 13.47
CA SER A 303 -5.26 4.29 13.20
C SER A 303 -5.71 4.17 11.74
N ASP A 304 -4.83 3.75 10.83
CA ASP A 304 -5.14 3.71 9.40
C ASP A 304 -6.27 2.73 9.13
N ILE A 305 -7.20 3.12 8.26
CA ILE A 305 -8.44 2.38 8.06
C ILE A 305 -8.22 1.18 7.13
N LEU A 306 -8.81 0.04 7.49
CA LEU A 306 -8.80 -1.21 6.74
C LEU A 306 -9.64 -1.14 5.45
N PRO A 307 -9.34 -1.99 4.45
CA PRO A 307 -10.21 -2.16 3.30
C PRO A 307 -11.52 -2.83 3.73
N SER A 308 -12.64 -2.36 3.19
CA SER A 308 -13.97 -2.89 3.47
C SER A 308 -14.85 -2.76 2.22
N GLU A 309 -15.74 -3.75 2.01
CA GLU A 309 -16.69 -3.77 0.90
C GLU A 309 -17.95 -2.93 1.19
N ASP A 310 -18.32 -2.83 2.47
CA ASP A 310 -19.49 -2.11 2.98
C ASP A 310 -19.20 -0.66 3.41
N GLY A 311 -17.97 -0.18 3.18
CA GLY A 311 -17.53 1.16 3.57
C GLY A 311 -17.13 1.31 5.05
N ALA A 312 -17.26 0.25 5.86
CA ALA A 312 -16.89 0.23 7.27
C ALA A 312 -15.48 0.81 7.53
N ARG A 313 -15.41 1.78 8.43
CA ARG A 313 -14.18 2.48 8.81
C ARG A 313 -13.57 1.87 10.06
N ILE A 314 -12.93 0.71 9.89
CA ILE A 314 -12.30 -0.04 10.98
C ILE A 314 -10.79 0.24 11.00
N PRO A 315 -10.19 0.68 12.10
CA PRO A 315 -8.74 0.85 12.21
C PRO A 315 -7.98 -0.47 12.08
N VAL A 316 -6.79 -0.46 11.50
CA VAL A 316 -5.93 -1.64 11.32
C VAL A 316 -5.56 -2.30 12.64
N SER A 317 -5.47 -1.53 13.72
CA SER A 317 -5.23 -2.05 15.07
C SER A 317 -6.38 -2.86 15.67
N CYS A 318 -7.57 -2.84 15.07
CA CYS A 318 -8.74 -3.51 15.62
C CYS A 318 -8.50 -5.02 15.81
N GLY A 319 -8.68 -5.50 17.04
CA GLY A 319 -8.45 -6.91 17.39
C GLY A 319 -6.98 -7.35 17.43
N LEU A 320 -6.01 -6.44 17.24
CA LEU A 320 -4.58 -6.73 17.42
C LEU A 320 -4.16 -6.46 18.87
N SER A 321 -3.33 -7.35 19.42
CA SER A 321 -2.67 -7.13 20.72
C SER A 321 -1.68 -5.96 20.59
N GLN A 322 -1.98 -4.83 21.25
CA GLN A 322 -1.14 -3.61 21.26
C GLN A 322 -0.34 -3.45 22.56
N GLU A 323 0.76 -2.67 22.50
CA GLU A 323 1.63 -2.37 23.64
C GLU A 323 0.85 -1.91 24.88
N GLY A 324 1.02 -2.63 26.00
CA GLY A 324 0.50 -2.24 27.31
C GLY A 324 -1.03 -2.20 27.46
N LYS A 325 -1.78 -2.61 26.43
CA LYS A 325 -3.25 -2.69 26.45
C LYS A 325 -3.68 -4.13 26.27
N TRP A 326 -4.58 -4.59 27.15
CA TRP A 326 -5.20 -5.89 27.01
C TRP A 326 -5.87 -5.98 25.63
N PRO A 327 -5.71 -7.11 24.89
CA PRO A 327 -6.43 -7.30 23.64
C PRO A 327 -7.92 -7.21 23.95
N ILE A 328 -8.57 -6.15 23.46
CA ILE A 328 -10.02 -6.05 23.51
C ILE A 328 -10.50 -7.07 22.47
N PRO A 329 -11.26 -8.12 22.87
CA PRO A 329 -11.82 -9.05 21.91
C PRO A 329 -12.65 -8.25 20.91
N SER A 330 -12.22 -8.18 19.65
CA SER A 330 -13.04 -7.55 18.62
C SER A 330 -14.24 -8.47 18.40
N THR A 331 -15.43 -8.01 18.76
CA THR A 331 -16.70 -8.63 18.37
C THR A 331 -16.98 -8.47 16.87
N VAL A 332 -16.14 -7.69 16.17
CA VAL A 332 -16.26 -7.40 14.74
C VAL A 332 -15.56 -8.49 13.93
N GLU A 333 -16.34 -9.19 13.12
CA GLU A 333 -15.82 -10.14 12.12
C GLU A 333 -15.21 -9.35 10.95
N LEU A 334 -13.91 -9.55 10.70
CA LEU A 334 -13.17 -8.84 9.65
C LEU A 334 -13.14 -9.66 8.36
N SER A 335 -13.28 -8.99 7.22
CA SER A 335 -13.13 -9.60 5.89
C SER A 335 -11.71 -10.15 5.67
N VAL A 336 -11.56 -11.06 4.70
CA VAL A 336 -10.24 -11.60 4.31
C VAL A 336 -9.29 -10.48 3.87
N SER A 337 -9.78 -9.52 3.08
CA SER A 337 -9.01 -8.34 2.65
C SER A 337 -8.51 -7.51 3.82
N ALA A 338 -9.37 -7.29 4.83
CA ALA A 338 -9.01 -6.58 6.05
C ALA A 338 -7.94 -7.35 6.84
N ARG A 339 -8.06 -8.68 6.95
CA ARG A 339 -7.03 -9.52 7.56
C ARG A 339 -5.70 -9.43 6.79
N ILE A 340 -5.70 -9.51 5.46
CA ILE A 340 -4.48 -9.37 4.64
C ILE A 340 -3.79 -8.02 4.90
N ALA A 341 -4.56 -6.93 5.00
CA ALA A 341 -4.05 -5.61 5.35
C ALA A 341 -3.41 -5.59 6.76
N GLN A 342 -4.01 -6.25 7.76
CA GLN A 342 -3.40 -6.40 9.09
C GLN A 342 -2.06 -7.15 9.04
N GLY A 343 -1.98 -8.22 8.25
CA GLY A 343 -0.73 -8.95 8.02
C GLY A 343 0.35 -8.06 7.41
N ALA A 344 0.00 -7.29 6.37
CA ALA A 344 0.93 -6.36 5.71
C ALA A 344 1.38 -5.21 6.65
N TYR A 345 0.48 -4.74 7.52
CA TYR A 345 0.79 -3.79 8.59
C TYR A 345 1.84 -4.37 9.54
N LEU A 346 1.62 -5.55 10.13
CA LEU A 346 2.57 -6.18 11.04
C LEU A 346 3.93 -6.46 10.37
N LEU A 347 3.90 -6.90 9.11
CA LEU A 347 5.10 -7.11 8.31
C LEU A 347 5.92 -5.83 8.12
N SER A 348 5.27 -4.67 7.99
CA SER A 348 5.96 -3.37 7.87
C SER A 348 6.81 -3.06 9.10
N TYR A 349 6.30 -3.30 10.31
CA TYR A 349 7.04 -3.09 11.55
C TYR A 349 8.22 -4.06 11.70
N VAL A 350 8.08 -5.30 11.22
CA VAL A 350 9.21 -6.25 11.17
C VAL A 350 10.29 -5.74 10.21
N ILE A 351 9.90 -5.31 9.01
CA ILE A 351 10.82 -4.78 8.01
C ILE A 351 11.58 -3.55 8.54
N ASP A 352 10.87 -2.60 9.15
CA ASP A 352 11.48 -1.40 9.74
C ASP A 352 12.52 -1.80 10.79
N ARG A 353 12.17 -2.73 11.67
CA ARG A 353 13.08 -3.22 12.71
C ARG A 353 14.34 -3.86 12.13
N VAL A 354 14.19 -4.74 11.14
CA VAL A 354 15.32 -5.43 10.49
C VAL A 354 16.21 -4.45 9.72
N SER A 355 15.64 -3.34 9.24
CA SER A 355 16.34 -2.31 8.48
C SER A 355 17.11 -1.31 9.36
N VAL A 356 16.76 -1.16 10.64
CA VAL A 356 17.46 -0.27 11.58
C VAL A 356 18.87 -0.77 11.89
N SER A 357 19.82 0.17 12.05
CA SER A 357 21.22 -0.13 12.43
C SER A 357 21.29 -0.92 13.74
N LYS A 358 22.19 -1.93 13.78
CA LYS A 358 22.39 -2.86 14.91
C LYS A 358 22.60 -2.18 16.28
N SER A 359 23.05 -0.92 16.30
CA SER A 359 23.34 -0.16 17.52
C SER A 359 22.11 0.28 18.33
N THR A 360 20.92 0.34 17.73
CA THR A 360 19.71 0.98 18.31
C THR A 360 18.59 0.00 18.66
N ILE A 361 18.87 -1.30 18.62
CA ILE A 361 17.87 -2.35 18.71
C ILE A 361 17.56 -2.67 20.19
N SER A 362 16.28 -2.53 20.59
CA SER A 362 15.77 -2.94 21.91
C SER A 362 15.20 -4.35 21.85
N SER A 363 15.64 -5.25 22.73
CA SER A 363 15.14 -6.63 22.88
C SER A 363 13.64 -6.67 23.26
N CYS A 364 13.21 -5.75 24.12
CA CYS A 364 11.82 -5.65 24.57
C CYS A 364 10.83 -5.40 23.41
N ALA A 365 11.21 -4.51 22.48
CA ALA A 365 10.37 -4.20 21.31
C ALA A 365 10.23 -5.39 20.34
N ALA A 366 11.25 -6.25 20.21
CA ALA A 366 11.10 -7.49 19.43
C ALA A 366 10.15 -8.48 20.10
N ALA A 367 10.25 -8.63 21.42
CA ALA A 367 9.40 -9.56 22.15
C ALA A 367 7.92 -9.18 22.05
N GLN A 368 7.63 -7.87 22.05
CA GLN A 368 6.29 -7.35 21.83
C GLN A 368 5.79 -7.65 20.42
N LEU A 369 6.60 -7.38 19.40
CA LEU A 369 6.23 -7.65 18.01
C LEU A 369 6.01 -9.15 17.74
N ASP A 370 6.87 -10.02 18.28
CA ASP A 370 6.71 -11.48 18.23
C ASP A 370 5.41 -11.93 18.92
N ALA A 371 5.08 -11.36 20.08
CA ALA A 371 3.83 -11.66 20.78
C ALA A 371 2.59 -11.23 19.97
N SER A 372 2.61 -10.03 19.37
CA SER A 372 1.52 -9.55 18.49
C SER A 372 1.35 -10.44 17.26
N LEU A 373 2.44 -10.85 16.61
CA LEU A 373 2.42 -11.76 15.46
C LEU A 373 1.84 -13.13 15.82
N ARG A 374 2.25 -13.72 16.96
CA ARG A 374 1.72 -15.01 17.42
C ARG A 374 0.24 -14.92 17.81
N SER A 375 -0.16 -13.87 18.51
CA SER A 375 -1.57 -13.60 18.83
C SER A 375 -2.40 -13.54 17.55
N TYR A 376 -1.93 -12.80 16.55
CA TYR A 376 -2.60 -12.66 15.26
C TYR A 376 -2.66 -14.00 14.50
N ALA A 377 -1.57 -14.77 14.48
CA ALA A 377 -1.54 -16.10 13.87
C ALA A 377 -2.55 -17.06 14.52
N LEU A 378 -2.66 -17.07 15.85
CA LEU A 378 -3.64 -17.87 16.57
C LEU A 378 -5.07 -17.44 16.29
N ASP A 379 -5.32 -16.13 16.16
CA ASP A 379 -6.63 -15.60 15.81
C ASP A 379 -7.08 -16.04 14.41
N LEU A 380 -6.15 -16.16 13.46
CA LEU A 380 -6.41 -16.67 12.10
C LEU A 380 -6.73 -18.17 12.05
N LEU A 381 -6.28 -18.95 13.04
CA LEU A 381 -6.49 -20.41 13.13
C LEU A 381 -7.80 -20.80 13.84
N LYS A 382 -8.58 -19.82 14.36
CA LYS A 382 -9.83 -20.12 15.06
C LYS A 382 -10.84 -20.80 14.10
N PRO A 383 -11.54 -21.86 14.54
CA PRO A 383 -12.39 -22.72 13.69
C PRO A 383 -13.74 -22.09 13.32
N ALA A 384 -13.74 -20.84 12.88
CA ALA A 384 -14.90 -20.24 12.24
C ALA A 384 -14.71 -20.44 10.73
N GLY A 385 -15.37 -21.42 10.11
CA GLY A 385 -15.79 -21.50 8.69
C GLY A 385 -14.94 -20.98 7.52
N HIS A 386 -13.71 -20.50 7.70
CA HIS A 386 -12.99 -19.71 6.72
C HIS A 386 -11.79 -20.49 6.17
N SER A 387 -12.04 -21.32 5.17
CA SER A 387 -11.01 -21.91 4.29
C SER A 387 -10.16 -20.86 3.54
N HIS A 388 -10.46 -19.57 3.71
CA HIS A 388 -9.86 -18.43 2.99
C HIS A 388 -8.86 -17.59 3.80
N LEU A 389 -8.55 -17.95 5.06
CA LEU A 389 -7.58 -17.22 5.90
C LEU A 389 -6.12 -17.63 5.67
N CYS A 390 -5.85 -18.52 4.72
CA CYS A 390 -4.52 -18.99 4.37
C CYS A 390 -3.55 -17.88 3.92
N TRP A 391 -4.04 -16.84 3.25
CA TRP A 391 -3.21 -15.73 2.75
C TRP A 391 -2.72 -14.79 3.85
N PRO A 392 -3.60 -14.21 4.70
CA PRO A 392 -3.15 -13.41 5.85
C PRO A 392 -2.23 -14.22 6.78
N TYR A 393 -2.48 -15.53 6.87
CA TYR A 393 -1.65 -16.45 7.61
C TYR A 393 -0.22 -16.56 7.03
N ALA A 394 -0.09 -16.77 5.72
CA ALA A 394 1.21 -16.81 5.04
C ALA A 394 2.03 -15.50 5.17
N ILE A 395 1.36 -14.34 5.17
CA ILE A 395 2.02 -13.04 5.39
C ILE A 395 2.54 -12.95 6.84
N CYS A 396 1.72 -13.33 7.81
CA CYS A 396 2.11 -13.35 9.23
C CYS A 396 3.31 -14.28 9.45
N LEU A 397 3.27 -15.48 8.89
CA LEU A 397 4.39 -16.43 8.96
C LEU A 397 5.65 -15.85 8.33
N SER A 398 5.54 -15.19 7.17
CA SER A 398 6.69 -14.51 6.54
C SER A 398 7.31 -13.46 7.47
N ALA A 399 6.48 -12.71 8.20
CA ALA A 399 6.94 -11.75 9.21
C ALA A 399 7.63 -12.44 10.39
N ILE A 400 7.08 -13.55 10.89
CA ILE A 400 7.68 -14.36 11.97
C ILE A 400 9.03 -14.94 11.53
N LEU A 401 9.13 -15.48 10.31
CA LEU A 401 10.38 -16.03 9.76
C LEU A 401 11.46 -14.94 9.68
N LEU A 402 11.11 -13.77 9.12
CA LEU A 402 12.05 -12.66 8.97
C LEU A 402 12.53 -12.13 10.33
N LEU A 403 11.60 -11.90 11.28
CA LEU A 403 11.93 -11.41 12.62
C LEU A 403 12.86 -12.39 13.35
N ASN A 404 12.51 -13.68 13.38
CA ASN A 404 13.26 -14.67 14.13
C ASN A 404 14.65 -14.95 13.51
N ARG A 405 14.76 -15.01 12.17
CA ARG A 405 16.07 -15.10 11.49
C ARG A 405 16.97 -13.93 11.88
N PHE A 406 16.43 -12.72 11.83
CA PHE A 406 17.19 -11.53 12.19
C PHE A 406 17.68 -11.61 13.64
N GLU A 407 16.80 -11.88 14.59
CA GLU A 407 17.15 -11.90 16.01
C GLU A 407 18.14 -13.00 16.39
N ILE A 408 18.11 -14.16 15.69
CA ILE A 408 19.14 -15.20 15.83
C ILE A 408 20.52 -14.69 15.37
N THR A 409 20.59 -13.92 14.28
CA THR A 409 21.85 -13.49 13.64
C THR A 409 22.46 -12.20 14.19
N VAL A 410 21.70 -11.39 14.93
CA VAL A 410 22.24 -10.18 15.59
C VAL A 410 23.18 -10.61 16.71
N GLU A 411 24.34 -9.96 16.88
CA GLU A 411 25.27 -10.22 18.00
C GLU A 411 24.84 -9.50 19.29
N PRO A 412 25.03 -10.08 20.49
CA PRO A 412 24.71 -9.40 21.75
C PRO A 412 25.57 -8.19 22.02
N LYS A 413 24.97 -7.17 22.65
CA LYS A 413 25.76 -6.22 23.44
C LYS A 413 26.29 -6.94 24.68
N PRO A 414 27.49 -6.59 25.19
CA PRO A 414 28.12 -7.28 26.33
C PRO A 414 27.27 -7.35 27.60
N ASN A 415 26.36 -6.40 27.79
CA ASN A 415 25.53 -6.27 29.00
C ASN A 415 24.16 -6.97 28.88
N GLU A 416 23.80 -7.52 27.71
CA GLU A 416 22.47 -8.08 27.41
C GLU A 416 22.53 -9.57 27.02
N VAL A 417 23.65 -10.25 27.30
CA VAL A 417 23.92 -11.62 26.80
C VAL A 417 22.85 -12.63 27.24
N HIS A 418 22.48 -12.66 28.53
CA HIS A 418 21.48 -13.61 29.04
C HIS A 418 20.06 -13.35 28.53
N GLU A 419 19.65 -12.08 28.45
CA GLU A 419 18.34 -11.72 27.89
C GLU A 419 18.26 -12.07 26.40
N LYS A 420 19.39 -11.93 25.70
CA LYS A 420 19.50 -12.30 24.29
C LYS A 420 19.54 -13.79 24.05
N GLU A 421 20.24 -14.59 24.85
CA GLU A 421 20.21 -16.06 24.75
C GLU A 421 18.78 -16.59 24.91
N ALA A 422 18.03 -16.06 25.87
CA ALA A 422 16.62 -16.36 26.03
C ALA A 422 15.79 -15.91 24.82
N PHE A 423 16.11 -14.76 24.23
CA PHE A 423 15.47 -14.25 23.03
C PHE A 423 15.74 -15.15 21.81
N GLN A 424 16.99 -15.52 21.56
CA GLN A 424 17.40 -16.39 20.45
C GLN A 424 16.80 -17.79 20.60
N SER A 425 16.72 -18.32 21.81
CA SER A 425 16.03 -19.59 22.10
C SER A 425 14.54 -19.52 21.78
N ARG A 426 13.88 -18.41 22.16
CA ARG A 426 12.47 -18.16 21.80
C ARG A 426 12.29 -17.97 20.30
N ALA A 427 13.25 -17.35 19.63
CA ALA A 427 13.21 -17.13 18.20
C ALA A 427 13.34 -18.43 17.41
N ALA A 428 14.22 -19.34 17.85
CA ALA A 428 14.32 -20.70 17.30
C ALA A 428 13.02 -21.49 17.48
N LEU A 429 12.38 -21.40 18.65
CA LEU A 429 11.07 -22.01 18.90
C LEU A 429 9.95 -21.39 18.04
N GLY A 430 9.95 -20.07 17.88
CA GLY A 430 9.01 -19.34 17.03
C GLY A 430 9.14 -19.73 15.56
N LEU A 431 10.38 -19.86 15.08
CA LEU A 431 10.71 -20.38 13.75
C LEU A 431 10.18 -21.81 13.59
N LYS A 432 10.46 -22.72 14.55
CA LYS A 432 9.96 -24.10 14.55
C LYS A 432 8.43 -24.17 14.52
N SER A 433 7.75 -23.33 15.30
CA SER A 433 6.28 -23.29 15.32
C SER A 433 5.69 -22.77 14.01
N ALA A 434 6.24 -21.68 13.45
CA ALA A 434 5.81 -21.14 12.16
C ALA A 434 5.96 -22.18 11.04
N LEU A 435 7.11 -22.87 11.06
CA LEU A 435 7.41 -23.98 10.18
C LEU A 435 6.36 -25.10 10.31
N GLN A 436 6.08 -25.60 11.51
CA GLN A 436 5.07 -26.65 11.76
C GLN A 436 3.70 -26.26 11.21
N MET A 437 3.25 -25.03 11.47
CA MET A 437 1.92 -24.61 11.04
C MET A 437 1.83 -24.43 9.52
N MET A 438 2.94 -24.10 8.84
CA MET A 438 3.01 -24.20 7.37
C MET A 438 2.89 -25.65 6.89
N LEU A 439 3.42 -26.63 7.63
CA LEU A 439 3.27 -28.05 7.29
C LEU A 439 1.80 -28.46 7.33
N ASP A 440 1.13 -28.17 8.45
CA ASP A 440 -0.24 -28.61 8.70
C ASP A 440 -1.17 -28.05 7.63
N HIS A 441 -1.05 -26.76 7.33
CA HIS A 441 -1.84 -26.09 6.30
C HIS A 441 -1.61 -26.66 4.88
N MET A 442 -0.35 -26.93 4.53
CA MET A 442 -0.02 -27.49 3.22
C MET A 442 -0.40 -28.97 3.10
N SER A 443 -0.41 -29.71 4.23
CA SER A 443 -0.83 -31.11 4.28
C SER A 443 -2.35 -31.28 4.06
N GLU A 444 -3.17 -30.39 4.62
CA GLU A 444 -4.62 -30.34 4.36
C GLU A 444 -4.92 -30.05 2.89
N THR A 445 -4.16 -29.13 2.29
CA THR A 445 -4.29 -28.75 0.87
C THR A 445 -3.78 -29.86 -0.09
N SER A 446 -2.94 -30.78 0.38
CA SER A 446 -2.24 -31.79 -0.43
C SER A 446 -2.70 -33.23 -0.20
N SER A 447 -3.89 -33.43 0.37
CA SER A 447 -4.52 -34.76 0.41
C SER A 447 -4.40 -35.46 -0.95
N SER A 448 -4.20 -36.78 -0.97
CA SER A 448 -3.87 -37.55 -2.19
C SER A 448 -4.91 -37.44 -3.33
N SER A 449 -6.06 -36.81 -3.08
CA SER A 449 -7.12 -36.47 -4.01
C SER A 449 -7.08 -35.04 -4.58
N ALA A 450 -6.20 -34.15 -4.12
CA ALA A 450 -6.14 -32.76 -4.57
C ALA A 450 -5.73 -32.67 -6.06
N SER A 451 -6.53 -31.97 -6.85
CA SER A 451 -6.30 -31.82 -8.28
C SER A 451 -5.16 -30.84 -8.56
N GLU A 452 -4.54 -30.91 -9.74
CA GLU A 452 -3.54 -29.90 -10.15
C GLU A 452 -4.12 -28.46 -10.10
N ALA A 453 -5.43 -28.32 -10.35
CA ALA A 453 -6.13 -27.04 -10.26
C ALA A 453 -6.15 -26.47 -8.84
N ASP A 454 -6.34 -27.31 -7.82
CA ASP A 454 -6.33 -26.90 -6.41
C ASP A 454 -4.93 -26.42 -5.98
N LEU A 455 -3.88 -27.08 -6.49
CA LEU A 455 -2.50 -26.71 -6.22
C LEU A 455 -2.11 -25.39 -6.93
N THR A 456 -2.63 -25.16 -8.14
CA THR A 456 -2.41 -23.88 -8.85
C THR A 456 -3.14 -22.69 -8.22
N ALA A 457 -4.10 -22.93 -7.32
CA ALA A 457 -4.79 -21.86 -6.61
C ALA A 457 -3.95 -21.22 -5.49
N VAL A 458 -2.88 -21.88 -5.04
CA VAL A 458 -1.94 -21.31 -4.08
C VAL A 458 -1.05 -20.27 -4.80
N PRO A 459 -1.02 -18.99 -4.37
CA PRO A 459 -0.15 -17.98 -4.93
C PRO A 459 1.31 -18.39 -4.81
N ILE A 460 2.04 -18.17 -5.90
CA ILE A 460 3.44 -18.59 -6.00
C ILE A 460 4.34 -17.98 -4.91
N TRP A 461 4.06 -16.76 -4.46
CA TRP A 461 4.83 -16.13 -3.39
C TRP A 461 4.68 -16.89 -2.05
N THR A 462 3.53 -17.52 -1.79
CA THR A 462 3.33 -18.36 -0.60
C THR A 462 4.19 -19.62 -0.67
N LEU A 463 4.27 -20.26 -1.85
CA LEU A 463 5.11 -21.43 -2.07
C LEU A 463 6.61 -21.08 -1.96
N HIS A 464 7.02 -19.93 -2.49
CA HIS A 464 8.38 -19.43 -2.33
C HIS A 464 8.72 -19.18 -0.85
N ARG A 465 7.77 -18.68 -0.05
CA ARG A 465 7.96 -18.53 1.41
C ARG A 465 8.04 -19.86 2.12
N ALA A 466 7.23 -20.85 1.74
CA ALA A 466 7.33 -22.22 2.28
C ALA A 466 8.70 -22.84 2.00
N GLN A 467 9.22 -22.64 0.79
CA GLN A 467 10.56 -23.08 0.41
C GLN A 467 11.66 -22.37 1.21
N TYR A 468 11.56 -21.05 1.35
CA TYR A 468 12.47 -20.27 2.17
C TYR A 468 12.48 -20.75 3.64
N ALA A 469 11.30 -21.05 4.18
CA ALA A 469 11.14 -21.60 5.51
C ALA A 469 11.85 -22.98 5.63
N ALA A 470 11.71 -23.84 4.63
CA ALA A 470 12.41 -25.13 4.58
C ALA A 470 13.94 -24.96 4.58
N VAL A 471 14.48 -23.99 3.84
CA VAL A 471 15.93 -23.70 3.84
C VAL A 471 16.39 -23.21 5.21
N LEU A 472 15.67 -22.27 5.83
CA LEU A 472 16.01 -21.78 7.17
C LEU A 472 15.99 -22.89 8.23
N SER A 473 15.11 -23.88 8.09
CA SER A 473 15.06 -25.02 9.01
C SER A 473 16.35 -25.86 8.99
N LEU A 474 16.98 -25.97 7.82
CA LEU A 474 18.25 -26.67 7.62
C LEU A 474 19.41 -25.83 8.16
N ASP A 475 19.44 -24.53 7.83
CA ASP A 475 20.50 -23.61 8.25
C ASP A 475 20.63 -23.51 9.78
N PHE A 476 19.50 -23.57 10.50
CA PHE A 476 19.47 -23.45 11.96
C PHE A 476 19.39 -24.80 12.70
N GLY A 477 19.51 -25.94 11.99
CA GLY A 477 19.52 -27.26 12.61
C GLY A 477 18.27 -27.58 13.44
N ILE A 478 17.11 -27.00 13.07
CA ILE A 478 15.84 -27.21 13.78
C ILE A 478 15.28 -28.61 13.49
N VAL A 479 15.74 -29.23 12.41
CA VAL A 479 15.33 -30.55 11.93
C VAL A 479 16.22 -31.62 12.57
N ASN A 480 15.69 -32.36 13.54
CA ASN A 480 16.27 -33.63 14.00
C ASN A 480 15.53 -34.76 13.28
N ASP A 481 16.08 -35.33 12.19
CA ASP A 481 15.68 -36.58 11.52
C ASP A 481 14.17 -36.97 11.59
N ASP A 482 13.27 -35.99 11.52
CA ASP A 482 11.84 -36.22 11.74
C ASP A 482 11.19 -36.58 10.40
N ILE A 483 10.53 -37.73 10.36
CA ILE A 483 9.88 -38.29 9.16
C ILE A 483 8.83 -37.30 8.62
N GLU A 484 8.19 -36.52 9.49
CA GLU A 484 7.21 -35.50 9.11
C GLU A 484 7.83 -34.36 8.30
N TRP A 485 9.06 -33.93 8.63
CA TRP A 485 9.73 -32.83 7.97
C TRP A 485 10.15 -33.17 6.53
N LEU A 486 10.66 -34.40 6.33
CA LEU A 486 10.99 -34.91 5.00
C LEU A 486 9.75 -35.04 4.11
N SER A 487 8.59 -35.38 4.68
CA SER A 487 7.32 -35.41 3.96
C SER A 487 6.95 -34.02 3.43
N TYR A 488 7.11 -32.99 4.26
CA TYR A 488 6.83 -31.62 3.84
C TYR A 488 7.75 -31.09 2.76
N ILE A 489 9.06 -31.28 2.89
CA ILE A 489 10.02 -30.85 1.85
C ILE A 489 9.63 -31.49 0.51
N LYS A 490 9.22 -32.76 0.51
CA LYS A 490 8.71 -33.44 -0.69
C LYS A 490 7.42 -32.78 -1.22
N THR A 491 6.48 -32.43 -0.34
CA THR A 491 5.24 -31.73 -0.72
C THR A 491 5.52 -30.36 -1.34
N VAL A 492 6.32 -29.52 -0.70
CA VAL A 492 6.71 -28.20 -1.22
C VAL A 492 7.43 -28.36 -2.56
N LYS A 493 8.39 -29.29 -2.65
CA LYS A 493 9.11 -29.58 -3.91
C LYS A 493 8.17 -30.02 -5.03
N ARG A 494 7.17 -30.87 -4.73
CA ARG A 494 6.14 -31.28 -5.69
C ARG A 494 5.33 -30.08 -6.20
N MET A 495 4.87 -29.21 -5.30
CA MET A 495 4.09 -28.02 -5.69
C MET A 495 4.93 -27.04 -6.51
N LEU A 496 6.18 -26.78 -6.12
CA LEU A 496 7.08 -25.93 -6.88
C LEU A 496 7.36 -26.49 -8.28
N THR A 497 7.48 -27.82 -8.42
CA THR A 497 7.68 -28.46 -9.73
C THR A 497 6.51 -28.18 -10.68
N ILE A 498 5.27 -28.12 -10.18
CA ILE A 498 4.09 -27.73 -10.97
C ILE A 498 4.22 -26.27 -11.45
N PHE A 499 4.76 -25.39 -10.61
CA PHE A 499 4.93 -23.97 -10.93
C PHE A 499 6.20 -23.63 -11.74
N GLN A 500 7.21 -24.49 -11.79
CA GLN A 500 8.47 -24.22 -12.52
C GLN A 500 8.29 -23.92 -14.01
N ALA A 501 7.27 -24.51 -14.64
CA ALA A 501 6.92 -24.21 -16.02
C ALA A 501 6.33 -22.79 -16.19
N ARG A 502 5.73 -22.24 -15.12
CA ARG A 502 4.93 -21.01 -15.12
C ARG A 502 5.64 -19.83 -14.43
N SER A 503 6.63 -20.11 -13.58
CA SER A 503 7.29 -19.14 -12.71
C SER A 503 8.77 -19.50 -12.50
N ASN A 504 9.64 -18.51 -12.73
CA ASN A 504 11.06 -18.64 -12.38
C ASN A 504 11.32 -18.54 -10.87
N LEU A 505 10.47 -17.84 -10.11
CA LEU A 505 10.55 -17.79 -8.64
C LEU A 505 10.49 -19.21 -8.03
N ALA A 506 9.64 -20.09 -8.59
CA ALA A 506 9.56 -21.50 -8.19
C ALA A 506 10.88 -22.29 -8.36
N SER A 507 11.81 -21.77 -9.16
CA SER A 507 13.09 -22.41 -9.47
C SER A 507 14.24 -21.87 -8.61
N MET A 508 14.03 -20.78 -7.85
CA MET A 508 15.14 -20.05 -7.22
C MET A 508 15.85 -20.79 -6.08
N ILE A 509 15.32 -21.89 -5.53
CA ILE A 509 16.01 -22.65 -4.47
C ILE A 509 15.77 -24.17 -4.57
N LEU A 510 16.18 -24.81 -5.66
CA LEU A 510 16.35 -26.27 -5.65
C LEU A 510 17.74 -26.59 -5.10
N ILE A 511 17.83 -26.88 -3.79
CA ILE A 511 18.92 -27.68 -3.23
C ILE A 511 18.38 -29.10 -3.03
#